data_AF-A0A347TJM2-F1
#
_entry.id   AF-A0A347TJM2-F1
#
_cell.length_a   1.000
_cell.length_b   1.000
_cell.length_c   1.000
_cell.angle_alpha   90.00
_cell.angle_beta   90.00
_cell.angle_gamma   90.00
#
_symmetry.space_group_name_H-M   'P 1'
#
loop_
_entity.id
_entity.type
_entity.pdbx_description
1 polymer ?
#
loop_
_entity_poly.entity_id
_entity_poly.type
_entity_poly.pdbx_seq_one_letter_code
_entity_poly.pdbx_strand_id
1 'polypeptide(L)' 'MEFIPHTQTELKNMNIKEDEIYTIQYQERDYYNAESRVELGKGKAVISDNEIVFIIHDSMGMDKFIKEARIIK' A
#
# COMPACT_ATOMS: atom_id res chain seq x y z
N MET A 1 0.03 8.45 15.53
CA MET A 1 -1.25 8.03 14.94
C MET A 1 -1.16 6.54 14.72
N GLU A 2 -2.11 5.76 15.22
CA GLU A 2 -2.16 4.32 14.94
C GLU A 2 -2.59 4.13 13.48
N PHE A 3 -1.70 3.55 12.67
CA PHE A 3 -2.03 3.15 11.31
C PHE A 3 -2.85 1.88 11.36
N ILE A 4 -4.03 1.90 10.74
CA ILE A 4 -4.91 0.74 10.64
C ILE A 4 -5.04 0.40 9.15
N PRO A 5 -4.33 -0.61 8.63
CA PRO A 5 -4.45 -1.03 7.23
C PRO A 5 -5.81 -1.68 6.98
N HIS A 6 -6.25 -1.68 5.73
CA HIS A 6 -7.40 -2.49 5.36
C HIS A 6 -7.03 -3.97 5.40
N THR A 7 -7.98 -4.78 5.85
CA THR A 7 -7.92 -6.22 5.69
C THR A 7 -8.09 -6.61 4.23
N GLN A 8 -7.57 -7.77 3.85
CA GLN A 8 -7.75 -8.32 2.49
C GLN A 8 -9.22 -8.47 2.11
N THR A 9 -10.09 -8.81 3.06
CA THR A 9 -11.54 -8.89 2.86
C THR A 9 -12.15 -7.53 2.52
N GLU A 10 -11.74 -6.47 3.22
CA GLU A 10 -12.20 -5.11 2.92
C GLU A 10 -11.74 -4.66 1.53
N LEU A 11 -10.46 -4.89 1.19
CA LEU A 11 -9.92 -4.55 -0.13
C LEU A 11 -10.68 -5.27 -1.26
N LYS A 12 -11.04 -6.55 -1.07
CA LYS A 12 -11.87 -7.30 -2.03
C LYS A 12 -13.27 -6.71 -2.18
N ASN A 13 -13.90 -6.30 -1.08
CA ASN A 13 -15.21 -5.65 -1.09
C ASN A 13 -15.19 -4.25 -1.74
N MET A 14 -14.02 -3.63 -1.85
CA MET A 14 -13.84 -2.33 -2.52
C MET A 14 -13.74 -2.45 -4.05
N ASN A 15 -13.79 -3.66 -4.62
CA ASN A 15 -13.68 -3.91 -6.06
C ASN A 15 -12.40 -3.31 -6.68
N ILE A 16 -11.28 -3.46 -5.96
CA ILE A 16 -9.94 -3.09 -6.44
C ILE A 16 -9.63 -3.89 -7.71
N LYS A 17 -9.18 -3.19 -8.75
CA LYS A 17 -8.84 -3.78 -10.04
C LYS A 17 -7.33 -3.95 -10.14
N GLU A 18 -6.91 -5.04 -10.76
CA GLU A 18 -5.52 -5.26 -11.12
C GLU A 18 -5.03 -4.16 -12.08
N ASP A 19 -3.76 -3.80 -11.95
CA ASP A 19 -3.06 -2.76 -12.71
C ASP A 19 -3.56 -1.32 -12.55
N GLU A 20 -4.58 -1.07 -11.73
CA GLU A 20 -5.08 0.28 -11.44
C GLU A 20 -4.29 0.98 -10.32
N ILE A 21 -4.24 2.32 -10.39
CA ILE A 21 -3.51 3.15 -9.43
C ILE A 21 -4.49 3.69 -8.39
N TYR A 22 -4.17 3.44 -7.12
CA TYR A 22 -4.93 3.93 -5.98
C TYR A 22 -4.07 4.80 -5.07
N THR A 23 -4.68 5.80 -4.45
CA THR A 23 -4.03 6.52 -3.34
C THR A 23 -4.11 5.65 -2.10
N ILE A 24 -2.96 5.25 -1.57
CA ILE A 24 -2.85 4.43 -0.37
C ILE A 24 -2.10 5.16 0.72
N GLN A 25 -2.53 4.93 1.95
CA GLN A 25 -1.78 5.18 3.16
C GLN A 25 -1.09 3.89 3.57
N TYR A 26 0.19 3.98 3.91
CA TYR A 26 1.00 2.83 4.28
C TYR A 26 2.03 3.22 5.34
N GLN A 27 2.55 2.22 6.04
CA GLN A 27 3.61 2.42 7.02
C GLN A 27 4.97 2.23 6.33
N GLU A 28 5.65 3.34 6.06
CA GLU A 28 7.04 3.34 5.62
C GLU A 28 7.94 3.14 6.83
N ARG A 29 8.86 2.19 6.73
CA ARG A 29 9.86 1.94 7.78
C ARG A 29 11.17 2.51 7.31
N ASP A 30 11.60 3.59 7.95
CA ASP A 30 12.95 4.11 7.79
C ASP A 30 13.92 3.15 8.47
N TYR A 31 14.56 2.29 7.68
CA TYR A 31 15.55 1.33 8.17
C TYR A 31 16.81 2.00 8.73
N TYR A 32 17.07 3.26 8.35
CA TYR A 32 18.23 4.01 8.79
C TYR A 32 18.00 4.64 10.17
N ASN A 33 16.81 5.24 10.36
CA ASN A 33 16.44 5.89 11.62
C ASN A 33 15.65 4.99 12.58
N ALA A 34 15.33 3.76 12.18
CA ALA A 34 14.45 2.83 12.87
C ALA A 34 13.06 3.42 13.21
N GLU A 35 12.66 4.48 12.50
CA GLU A 35 11.37 5.13 12.66
C GLU A 35 10.35 4.54 11.69
N SER A 36 9.13 4.35 12.15
CA SER A 36 8.00 4.07 11.27
C SER A 36 7.20 5.35 11.07
N ARG A 37 6.93 5.69 9.83
CA ARG A 37 6.13 6.85 9.46
C ARG A 37 4.97 6.40 8.58
N VAL A 38 3.84 7.07 8.76
CA VAL A 38 2.66 6.82 7.93
C VAL A 38 2.74 7.78 6.76
N GLU A 39 2.85 7.24 5.55
CA GLU A 39 2.94 8.03 4.32
C GLU A 39 1.76 7.78 3.40
N LEU A 40 1.56 8.72 2.47
CA LEU A 40 0.59 8.62 1.39
C LEU A 40 1.32 8.46 0.07
N GLY A 41 0.91 7.50 -0.74
CA GLY A 41 1.52 7.20 -2.02
C GLY A 41 0.51 6.72 -3.05
N LYS A 42 0.87 6.82 -4.32
CA LYS A 42 0.11 6.21 -5.41
C LYS A 42 0.66 4.80 -5.63
N GLY A 43 -0.14 3.81 -5.29
CA GLY A 43 0.20 2.40 -5.42
C GLY A 43 -0.59 1.76 -6.56
N LYS A 44 0.11 1.06 -7.44
CA LYS A 44 -0.50 0.19 -8.45
C LYS A 44 -0.95 -1.10 -7.79
N ALA A 45 -2.22 -1.45 -7.90
CA ALA A 45 -2.75 -2.69 -7.35
C ALA A 45 -2.30 -3.89 -8.18
N VAL A 46 -1.83 -4.93 -7.49
CA VAL A 46 -1.44 -6.23 -8.04
C VAL A 46 -2.19 -7.29 -7.26
N ILE A 47 -2.84 -8.21 -7.97
CA ILE A 47 -3.62 -9.27 -7.36
C ILE A 47 -2.87 -10.59 -7.60
N SER A 48 -2.18 -11.10 -6.58
CA SER A 48 -1.43 -12.36 -6.66
C SER A 48 -2.02 -13.37 -5.67
N ASP A 49 -2.30 -14.59 -6.10
CA ASP A 49 -2.77 -15.68 -5.23
C ASP A 49 -3.95 -15.29 -4.31
N ASN A 50 -4.87 -14.46 -4.81
CA ASN A 50 -6.02 -13.94 -4.09
C ASN A 50 -5.66 -12.95 -2.95
N GLU A 51 -4.44 -12.43 -2.92
CA GLU A 51 -3.98 -11.31 -2.09
C GLU A 51 -3.85 -10.04 -2.94
N ILE A 52 -4.28 -8.91 -2.39
CA ILE A 52 -4.13 -7.59 -2.99
C ILE A 52 -2.90 -6.94 -2.37
N VAL A 53 -1.94 -6.60 -3.21
CA VAL A 53 -0.69 -5.92 -2.86
C VAL A 53 -0.58 -4.65 -3.71
N PHE A 54 0.04 -3.61 -3.17
CA PHE A 54 0.26 -2.37 -3.90
C PHE A 54 1.74 -2.17 -4.18
N ILE A 55 2.07 -1.83 -5.43
CA ILE A 55 3.42 -1.43 -5.82
C ILE A 55 3.48 0.09 -5.84
N ILE A 56 4.32 0.67 -4.99
CA ILE A 56 4.64 2.10 -5.02
C ILE A 56 6.03 2.28 -5.63
N HIS A 57 6.20 3.34 -6.41
CA HIS A 57 7.52 3.79 -6.86
C HIS A 57 7.99 4.89 -5.93
N ASP A 58 9.13 4.71 -5.27
CA ASP A 58 9.72 5.79 -4.48
C ASP A 58 10.42 6.83 -5.38
N SER A 59 10.91 7.91 -4.77
CA SER A 59 11.61 8.99 -5.48
C SER A 59 12.94 8.57 -6.12
N MET A 60 13.50 7.44 -5.71
CA MET A 60 14.69 6.82 -6.29
C MET A 60 14.35 5.80 -7.40
N GLY A 61 13.06 5.64 -7.73
CA GLY A 61 12.59 4.72 -8.76
C GLY A 61 12.59 3.25 -8.33
N MET A 62 12.62 2.98 -7.02
CA MET A 62 12.53 1.63 -6.51
C MET A 62 11.08 1.21 -6.28
N ASP A 63 10.77 -0.03 -6.68
CA ASP A 63 9.47 -0.65 -6.45
C ASP A 63 9.40 -1.17 -5.01
N LYS A 64 8.46 -0.67 -4.22
CA LYS A 64 8.15 -1.21 -2.90
C LYS A 64 6.80 -1.93 -2.94
N PHE A 65 6.79 -3.12 -2.39
CA PHE A 65 5.60 -3.96 -2.26
C PHE A 65 4.94 -3.71 -0.91
N ILE A 66 3.78 -3.07 -0.94
CA ILE A 66 3.00 -2.72 0.23
C ILE A 66 1.85 -3.70 0.38
N LYS A 67 1.94 -4.57 1.40
CA LYS A 67 0.86 -5.49 1.78
C LYS A 67 -0.14 -4.86 2.74
N GLU A 68 0.36 -4.04 3.66
CA GLU A 68 -0.45 -3.35 4.66
C GLU A 68 -0.72 -1.92 4.19
N ALA A 69 -1.81 -1.75 3.45
CA ALA A 69 -2.24 -0.48 2.89
C ALA A 69 -3.67 -0.15 3.29
N ARG A 70 -3.96 1.14 3.44
CA ARG A 70 -5.31 1.69 3.56
C ARG A 70 -5.60 2.57 2.35
N ILE A 71 -6.69 2.32 1.63
CA ILE A 71 -7.07 3.12 0.48
C ILE A 71 -7.67 4.43 0.98
N ILE A 72 -7.20 5.55 0.43
CA ILE A 72 -7.77 6.88 0.67
C ILE A 72 -8.61 7.24 -0.55
N LYS A 73 -9.92 7.45 -0.33
CA LYS A 73 -10.87 7.88 -1.36
C LYS A 73 -10.79 9.39 -1.61
#